data_AF-A0A6M0SJP1-F1
#
_entry.id   AF-A0A6M0SJP1-F1
#
_cell.length_a   1.000
_cell.length_b   1.000
_cell.length_c   1.000
_cell.angle_alpha   90.00
_cell.angle_beta   90.00
_cell.angle_gamma   90.00
#
_symmetry.space_group_name_H-M   'P 1'
#
loop_
_entity.id
_entity.type
_entity.pdbx_description
1 polymer ?
#
loop_
_entity_poly.entity_id
_entity_poly.type
_entity_poly.pdbx_seq_one_letter_code
_entity_poly.pdbx_strand_id
1 'polypeptide(L)' 'MRDKLIALRGNRKRKEIADSLSITPQMLGAIERGDRNPSLELAINLAKFYDISLDKLIFLLNIDT' A
#
# COMPACT_ATOMS: atom_id res chain seq x y z
N MET A 1 -3.99 7.72 -9.36
CA MET A 1 -2.74 7.47 -8.62
C MET A 1 -2.98 7.82 -7.16
N ARG A 2 -2.51 6.99 -6.22
CA ARG A 2 -2.73 7.13 -4.77
C ARG A 2 -1.57 7.89 -4.14
N ASP A 3 -1.49 9.19 -4.41
CA ASP A 3 -0.31 10.00 -4.09
C ASP A 3 0.05 10.00 -2.60
N LYS A 4 -0.97 9.97 -1.72
CA LYS A 4 -0.76 9.88 -0.27
C LYS A 4 -0.17 8.53 0.16
N LEU A 5 -0.54 7.43 -0.48
CA LEU A 5 0.07 6.11 -0.23
C LEU A 5 1.51 6.07 -0.75
N ILE A 6 1.76 6.67 -1.92
CA ILE A 6 3.11 6.81 -2.49
C ILE A 6 3.99 7.67 -1.57
N ALA A 7 3.45 8.72 -0.97
CA ALA A 7 4.16 9.56 -0.02
C ALA A 7 4.62 8.76 1.22
N LEU A 8 3.83 7.78 1.70
CA LEU A 8 4.26 6.91 2.81
C LEU A 8 5.46 6.04 2.45
N ARG A 9 5.57 5.59 1.20
CA ARG A 9 6.77 4.88 0.72
C ARG A 9 8.01 5.79 0.78
N GLY A 10 7.85 7.07 0.45
CA GLY A 10 8.95 8.03 0.39
C GLY A 10 9.98 7.63 -0.67
N ASN A 11 11.27 7.71 -0.33
CA ASN A 11 12.38 7.38 -1.24
C ASN A 11 12.66 5.87 -1.37
N ARG A 12 11.99 5.02 -0.58
CA ARG A 12 12.17 3.58 -0.63
C ARG A 12 11.73 3.03 -1.98
N LYS A 13 12.47 2.07 -2.52
CA LYS A 13 12.07 1.42 -3.78
C LYS A 13 10.86 0.53 -3.53
N ARG A 14 9.98 0.40 -4.53
CA ARG A 14 8.85 -0.55 -4.45
C ARG A 14 9.30 -1.98 -4.10
N LYS A 15 10.48 -2.37 -4.59
CA LYS A 15 11.08 -3.67 -4.30
C LYS A 15 11.33 -3.89 -2.81
N GLU A 16 11.89 -2.91 -2.10
CA GLU A 16 12.19 -3.04 -0.67
C GLU A 16 10.94 -3.30 0.17
N ILE A 17 9.84 -2.61 -0.16
CA ILE A 17 8.56 -2.77 0.53
C ILE A 17 7.89 -4.07 0.11
N ALA A 18 7.90 -4.39 -1.18
CA ALA A 18 7.31 -5.61 -1.71
C ALA A 18 7.98 -6.86 -1.13
N ASP A 19 9.30 -6.88 -1.03
CA ASP A 19 10.08 -7.96 -0.43
C ASP A 19 9.71 -8.13 1.06
N SER A 20 9.51 -7.02 1.79
CA SER A 20 9.09 -7.03 3.21
C SER A 20 7.67 -7.56 3.42
N LEU A 21 6.83 -7.49 2.39
CA LEU A 21 5.41 -7.88 2.43
C LEU A 21 5.14 -9.18 1.67
N SER A 22 6.19 -9.87 1.20
CA SER A 22 6.08 -11.09 0.38
C SER A 22 5.18 -10.94 -0.84
N ILE A 23 5.22 -9.77 -1.49
CA ILE A 23 4.50 -9.48 -2.74
C ILE A 23 5.47 -9.07 -3.85
N THR A 24 4.97 -8.95 -5.08
CA THR A 24 5.80 -8.45 -6.19
C THR A 24 5.83 -6.92 -6.21
N PRO A 25 6.93 -6.29 -6.66
CA PRO A 25 6.98 -4.84 -6.86
C PRO A 25 5.89 -4.31 -7.83
N GLN A 26 5.50 -5.15 -8.80
CA GLN A 26 4.41 -4.89 -9.74
C GLN A 26 3.05 -4.81 -9.02
N MET A 27 2.81 -5.72 -8.07
CA MET A 27 1.59 -5.70 -7.25
C MET A 27 1.51 -4.41 -6.42
N LEU A 28 2.60 -4.03 -5.73
CA LEU A 28 2.65 -2.75 -5.01
C LEU A 28 2.43 -1.56 -5.95
N GLY A 29 3.02 -1.58 -7.15
CA GLY A 29 2.80 -0.56 -8.17
C GLY A 29 1.35 -0.47 -8.65
N ALA A 30 0.67 -1.60 -8.86
CA ALA A 30 -0.75 -1.63 -9.23
C ALA A 30 -1.63 -1.05 -8.11
N ILE A 31 -1.30 -1.35 -6.84
CA ILE A 31 -1.95 -0.74 -5.68
C ILE A 31 -1.71 0.76 -5.66
N GLU A 32 -0.47 1.24 -5.79
CA GLU A 32 -0.16 2.68 -5.80
C GLU A 32 -0.84 3.45 -6.95
N ARG A 33 -1.01 2.84 -8.12
CA ARG A 33 -1.69 3.51 -9.24
C ARG A 33 -3.20 3.54 -9.06
N GLY A 34 -3.76 2.57 -8.35
CA GLY A 34 -5.21 2.36 -8.19
C GLY A 34 -5.77 1.28 -9.11
N ASP A 35 -4.93 0.61 -9.91
CA ASP A 35 -5.33 -0.47 -10.82
C ASP A 35 -5.87 -1.70 -10.05
N ARG A 36 -5.48 -1.85 -8.77
CA ARG A 36 -5.90 -2.96 -7.91
C ARG A 36 -6.01 -2.54 -6.44
N ASN A 37 -6.97 -3.15 -5.74
CA ASN A 37 -7.04 -3.10 -4.28
C ASN A 37 -6.26 -4.27 -3.65
N PRO A 38 -5.54 -4.05 -2.54
CA PRO A 38 -4.93 -5.14 -1.77
C PRO A 38 -6.01 -6.06 -1.20
N SER A 39 -5.65 -7.31 -0.87
CA SER A 39 -6.47 -8.14 0.01
C SER A 39 -6.55 -7.51 1.41
N LEU A 40 -7.51 -7.92 2.23
CA LEU A 40 -7.60 -7.46 3.62
C LEU A 40 -6.30 -7.74 4.39
N GLU A 41 -5.73 -8.93 4.22
CA GLU A 41 -4.46 -9.30 4.85
C GLU A 41 -3.31 -8.38 4.42
N LEU A 42 -3.19 -8.11 3.10
CA LEU A 42 -2.17 -7.20 2.60
C LEU A 42 -2.41 -5.76 3.06
N ALA A 43 -3.66 -5.32 3.19
CA ALA A 43 -4.00 -4.02 3.74
C ALA A 43 -3.56 -3.92 5.21
N ILE A 44 -3.85 -4.94 6.03
CA ILE A 44 -3.38 -4.99 7.42
C ILE A 44 -1.85 -4.94 7.50
N ASN A 45 -1.16 -5.70 6.64
CA ASN A 45 0.30 -5.71 6.63
C ASN A 45 0.90 -4.38 6.15
N LEU A 46 0.29 -3.72 5.16
CA LEU A 46 0.67 -2.37 4.73
C LEU A 46 0.47 -1.33 5.84
N ALA A 47 -0.66 -1.38 6.54
CA ALA A 47 -0.96 -0.47 7.64
C ALA A 47 0.08 -0.61 8.77
N LYS A 48 0.42 -1.85 9.14
CA LYS A 48 1.50 -2.16 10.09
C LYS A 48 2.86 -1.69 9.59
N PHE A 49 3.20 -1.96 8.33
CA PHE A 49 4.49 -1.58 7.75
C PHE A 49 4.71 -0.06 7.74
N TYR A 50 3.66 0.71 7.47
CA TYR A 50 3.72 2.17 7.46
C TYR A 50 3.39 2.81 8.81
N ASP A 51 3.15 2.01 9.85
CA ASP A 51 2.78 2.47 11.19
C ASP A 51 1.57 3.42 11.19
N ILE A 52 0.50 3.03 10.50
CA ILE A 52 -0.77 3.75 10.46
C ILE A 52 -1.94 2.82 10.79
N SER A 53 -3.10 3.39 11.15
CA SER A 53 -4.31 2.60 11.34
C SER A 53 -4.83 2.03 10.01
N LEU A 54 -5.55 0.91 10.09
CA LEU A 54 -6.20 0.32 8.92
C LEU A 54 -7.20 1.29 8.27
N ASP A 55 -7.98 2.03 9.08
CA ASP A 55 -8.93 3.03 8.58
C ASP A 55 -8.22 4.15 7.80
N LYS A 56 -7.05 4.59 8.30
CA LYS A 56 -6.23 5.56 7.60
C LYS A 56 -5.79 5.00 6.25
N LEU A 57 -5.34 3.75 6.20
CA LEU A 57 -4.95 3.10 4.95
C LEU A 57 -6.13 3.00 3.97
N ILE A 58 -7.31 2.57 4.42
CA ILE A 58 -8.52 2.47 3.60
C ILE A 58 -8.85 3.82 2.96
N PHE A 59 -8.79 4.90 3.75
CA PHE A 59 -8.97 6.25 3.24
C PHE A 59 -7.93 6.63 2.17
N LEU A 60 -6.67 6.19 2.31
CA LEU A 60 -5.63 6.41 1.28
C LEU A 60 -5.84 5.55 0.03
N LEU A 61 -6.54 4.43 0.14
CA LEU A 61 -6.87 3.55 -0.97
C LEU A 61 -8.07 4.07 -1.79
N ASN A 62 -8.78 5.11 -1.31
CA ASN A 62 -10.05 5.58 -1.87
C ASN A 62 -11.04 4.42 -2.05
N ILE A 63 -11.10 3.51 -1.08
CA ILE A 63 -12.13 2.48 -1.04
C ILE A 63 -13.31 3.14 -0.33
N ASP A 64 -14.38 3.41 -1.08
CA ASP A 64 -15.62 3.88 -0.48
C ASP A 64 -16.17 2.80 0.46
N THR A 65 -16.36 3.16 1.72
CA THR A 65 -17.05 2.35 2.76
C THR A 65 -18.41 2.94 3.04
#